data_AF-A0A1G8UBE3-F1
#
_entry.id   AF-A0A1G8UBE3-F1
#
_cell.length_a   1.000
_cell.length_b   1.000
_cell.length_c   1.000
_cell.angle_alpha   90.00
_cell.angle_beta   90.00
_cell.angle_gamma   90.00
#
_symmetry.space_group_name_H-M   'P 1'
#
loop_
_entity.id
_entity.type
_entity.pdbx_description
1 polymer ?
#
loop_
_entity_poly.entity_id
_entity_poly.type
_entity_poly.pdbx_seq_one_letter_code
_entity_poly.pdbx_strand_id
1 'polypeptide(L)'
;MSGETNDTDPLEETVAGAVTGLTLLVAFGLLFAGVEFFWVAFPVGFGGVLPMSIGLTRYYQQQAKPAETATETADALESLRERYARGELSDEAFEQRVERLLETESVEDAQEYVTRGDTETDRILDRE
;
A
#
# COMPACT_ATOMS: atom_id res chain seq x y z
N MET A 1 24.52 -3.74 -42.07
CA MET A 1 23.33 -2.91 -41.83
C MET A 1 22.31 -3.82 -41.17
N SER A 2 22.48 -4.04 -39.87
CA SER A 2 21.62 -4.94 -39.09
C SER A 2 20.33 -4.19 -38.79
N GLY A 3 19.22 -4.65 -39.37
CA GLY A 3 17.90 -4.20 -38.96
C GLY A 3 17.55 -4.91 -37.67
N GLU A 4 17.77 -4.25 -36.54
CA GLU A 4 17.14 -4.61 -35.27
C GLU A 4 15.62 -4.42 -35.45
N THR A 5 14.93 -5.51 -35.78
CA THR A 5 13.49 -5.58 -35.58
C THR A 5 13.28 -5.60 -34.08
N ASN A 6 12.81 -4.49 -33.51
CA ASN A 6 12.35 -4.45 -32.13
C ASN A 6 11.21 -5.47 -32.01
N ASP A 7 11.51 -6.61 -31.38
CA ASP A 7 10.52 -7.54 -30.83
C ASP A 7 9.88 -6.86 -29.61
N THR A 8 9.01 -5.86 -29.84
CA THR A 8 8.09 -5.41 -28.80
C THR A 8 7.08 -6.52 -28.60
N ASP A 9 7.06 -7.09 -27.39
CA ASP A 9 6.19 -8.20 -27.02
C ASP A 9 4.73 -7.89 -27.41
N PRO A 10 4.00 -8.79 -28.09
CA PRO A 10 2.63 -8.54 -28.55
C PRO A 10 1.67 -8.24 -27.38
N LEU A 11 2.02 -8.69 -26.17
CA LEU A 11 1.32 -8.33 -24.94
C LEU A 11 1.55 -6.86 -24.56
N GLU A 12 2.75 -6.33 -24.72
CA GLU A 12 3.05 -4.92 -24.45
C GLU A 12 2.36 -3.99 -25.44
N GLU A 13 2.33 -4.35 -26.72
CA GLU A 13 1.59 -3.59 -27.75
C GLU A 13 0.07 -3.62 -27.48
N THR A 14 -0.46 -4.78 -27.09
CA THR A 14 -1.87 -4.94 -26.75
C THR A 14 -2.23 -4.17 -25.47
N VAL A 15 -1.38 -4.19 -24.45
CA VAL A 15 -1.61 -3.49 -23.19
C VAL A 15 -1.49 -1.98 -23.37
N ALA A 16 -0.45 -1.51 -24.06
CA ALA A 16 -0.28 -0.09 -24.37
C ALA A 16 -1.42 0.44 -25.25
N GLY A 17 -1.85 -0.34 -26.25
CA GLY A 17 -2.99 -0.04 -27.09
C GLY A 17 -4.31 -0.02 -26.31
N ALA A 18 -4.53 -1.00 -25.42
CA ALA A 18 -5.72 -1.08 -24.59
C ALA A 18 -5.80 0.11 -23.62
N VAL A 19 -4.71 0.46 -22.94
CA VAL A 19 -4.66 1.59 -22.01
C VAL A 19 -4.91 2.91 -22.75
N THR A 20 -4.28 3.11 -23.91
CA THR A 20 -4.48 4.31 -24.72
C THR A 20 -5.91 4.41 -25.22
N GLY A 21 -6.49 3.29 -25.69
CA GLY A 21 -7.88 3.22 -26.14
C GLY A 21 -8.87 3.52 -25.02
N LEU A 22 -8.66 2.96 -23.83
CA LEU A 22 -9.53 3.18 -22.67
C LEU A 22 -9.47 4.64 -22.19
N THR A 23 -8.27 5.22 -22.18
CA THR A 23 -8.06 6.64 -21.84
C THR A 23 -8.78 7.55 -22.84
N LEU A 24 -8.65 7.27 -24.13
CA LEU A 24 -9.35 8.01 -25.18
C LEU A 24 -10.86 7.86 -25.08
N LEU A 25 -11.36 6.66 -24.80
CA LEU A 25 -12.80 6.40 -24.66
C LEU A 25 -13.39 7.19 -23.48
N VAL A 26 -12.70 7.22 -22.34
CA VAL A 26 -13.11 8.04 -21.19
C VAL A 26 -13.07 9.53 -21.53
N ALA A 27 -12.00 10.01 -22.16
CA ALA A 27 -11.88 11.41 -22.56
C ALA A 27 -12.96 11.84 -23.57
N PHE A 28 -13.23 11.01 -24.59
CA PHE A 28 -14.29 11.26 -25.58
C PHE A 28 -15.68 11.12 -24.97
N GLY A 29 -15.89 10.19 -24.04
CA GLY A 29 -17.17 10.05 -23.34
C GLY A 29 -17.51 11.31 -22.54
N LEU A 30 -16.51 11.89 -21.86
CA LEU A 30 -16.65 13.16 -21.14
C LEU A 30 -16.86 14.34 -22.11
N LEU A 31 -16.19 14.36 -23.27
CA LEU A 31 -16.40 15.36 -24.32
C LEU A 31 -17.82 15.30 -24.90
N PHE A 32 -18.30 14.09 -25.21
CA PHE A 32 -19.63 13.86 -25.77
C PHE A 32 -20.75 14.21 -24.78
N ALA A 33 -20.52 13.98 -23.49
CA ALA A 33 -21.41 14.43 -22.42
C ALA A 33 -21.44 15.95 -22.24
N GLY A 34 -20.65 16.72 -23.01
CA GLY A 34 -20.62 18.18 -22.98
C GLY A 34 -19.97 18.74 -21.71
N VAL A 35 -19.16 17.94 -21.01
CA VAL A 35 -18.51 18.35 -19.77
C VAL A 35 -17.34 19.27 -20.13
N GLU A 36 -17.49 20.58 -19.89
CA GLU A 36 -16.46 21.59 -20.18
C GLU A 36 -15.12 21.29 -19.49
N PHE A 37 -15.14 20.53 -18.39
CA PHE A 37 -13.98 20.08 -17.64
C PHE A 37 -13.38 18.74 -18.12
N PHE A 38 -13.75 18.21 -19.30
CA PHE A 38 -13.20 16.92 -19.78
C PHE A 38 -11.66 16.89 -19.78
N TRP A 39 -11.02 18.04 -20.05
CA TRP A 39 -9.57 18.17 -20.03
C TRP A 39 -8.96 17.98 -18.63
N VAL A 40 -9.74 18.17 -17.56
CA VAL A 40 -9.32 17.94 -16.16
C VAL A 40 -9.04 16.47 -15.88
N ALA A 41 -9.65 15.53 -16.62
CA ALA A 41 -9.33 14.10 -16.51
C ALA A 41 -7.85 13.80 -16.79
N PHE A 42 -7.20 14.58 -17.67
CA PHE A 42 -5.79 14.41 -18.01
C PHE A 42 -4.86 14.81 -16.85
N PRO A 43 -4.92 16.04 -16.29
CA PRO A 43 -4.17 16.40 -15.09
C PRO A 43 -4.57 15.60 -13.86
N VAL A 44 -5.85 15.23 -13.69
CA VAL A 44 -6.28 14.41 -12.54
C VAL A 44 -5.71 12.99 -12.66
N GLY A 45 -5.78 12.36 -13.83
CA GLY A 45 -5.20 11.03 -14.05
C GLY A 45 -3.68 11.03 -13.96
N PHE A 46 -3.01 12.00 -14.60
CA PHE A 46 -1.54 12.01 -14.71
C PHE A 46 -0.84 12.73 -13.56
N GLY A 47 -1.42 13.81 -13.05
CA GLY A 47 -0.86 14.67 -12.00
C GLY A 47 -1.62 14.67 -10.67
N GLY A 48 -2.79 14.04 -10.59
CA GLY A 48 -3.53 13.82 -9.35
C GLY A 48 -3.27 12.43 -8.81
N VAL A 49 -3.64 11.40 -9.56
CA VAL A 49 -3.56 10.00 -9.12
C VAL A 49 -2.12 9.59 -8.82
N LEU A 50 -1.16 9.88 -9.71
CA LEU A 50 0.25 9.50 -9.52
C LEU A 50 0.90 10.06 -8.23
N PRO A 51 0.91 11.39 -7.98
CA PRO A 51 1.46 11.92 -6.74
C PRO A 51 0.56 11.62 -5.53
N MET A 52 -0.74 11.39 -5.71
CA MET A 52 -1.62 10.97 -4.61
C MET A 52 -1.38 9.52 -4.20
N SER A 53 -1.03 8.62 -5.12
CA SER A 53 -0.53 7.27 -4.82
C SER A 53 0.76 7.31 -3.99
N ILE A 54 1.70 8.18 -4.39
CA ILE A 54 2.97 8.38 -3.68
C ILE A 54 2.75 9.07 -2.32
N GLY A 55 1.83 10.03 -2.27
CA GLY A 55 1.43 10.73 -1.04
C GLY A 55 0.72 9.81 -0.06
N LEU A 56 -0.17 8.94 -0.54
CA LEU A 56 -0.89 7.97 0.29
C LEU A 56 0.07 6.93 0.86
N THR A 57 0.98 6.38 0.04
CA THR A 57 2.04 5.48 0.52
C THR A 57 2.96 6.17 1.54
N ARG A 58 3.27 7.46 1.36
CA ARG A 58 4.02 8.26 2.35
C ARG A 58 3.25 8.48 3.65
N TYR A 59 1.94 8.69 3.61
CA TYR A 59 1.10 8.85 4.82
C TYR A 59 1.01 7.56 5.65
N TYR A 60 1.01 6.40 4.99
CA TYR A 60 1.19 5.10 5.67
C TYR A 60 2.61 4.91 6.20
N GLN A 61 3.64 5.34 5.45
CA GLN A 61 5.04 5.24 5.87
C GLN A 61 5.46 6.24 6.96
N GLN A 62 4.78 7.38 7.12
CA GLN A 62 5.09 8.35 8.19
C GLN A 62 4.57 7.91 9.56
N GLN A 63 3.72 6.87 9.58
CA GLN A 63 3.42 6.10 10.78
C GLN A 63 4.37 4.91 10.95
N ALA A 64 5.33 4.70 10.04
CA ALA A 64 6.13 3.48 10.03
C ALA A 64 7.30 3.52 11.04
N LYS A 65 6.98 3.43 12.33
CA LYS A 65 7.85 2.77 13.31
C LYS A 65 7.59 1.25 13.55
N PRO A 66 6.63 0.53 12.92
CA PRO A 66 6.41 -0.90 13.14
C PRO A 66 7.21 -1.80 12.19
N ALA A 67 7.97 -1.26 11.22
CA ALA A 67 8.67 -2.13 10.27
C ALA A 67 9.76 -2.99 10.93
N GLU A 68 10.42 -2.47 11.97
CA GLU A 68 11.44 -3.22 12.72
C GLU A 68 10.79 -4.26 13.64
N THR A 69 9.75 -3.88 14.39
CA THR A 69 9.03 -4.76 15.34
C THR A 69 8.20 -5.85 14.65
N ALA A 70 7.55 -5.54 13.53
CA ALA A 70 6.82 -6.53 12.74
C ALA A 70 7.78 -7.54 12.08
N THR A 71 8.97 -7.09 11.66
CA THR A 71 10.01 -7.98 11.13
C THR A 71 10.54 -8.91 12.23
N GLU A 72 10.82 -8.38 13.43
CA GLU A 72 11.28 -9.19 14.58
C GLU A 72 10.24 -10.24 15.00
N THR A 73 8.96 -9.88 14.99
CA THR A 73 7.84 -10.80 15.29
C THR A 73 7.71 -11.89 14.23
N ALA A 74 7.84 -11.53 12.94
CA ALA A 74 7.82 -12.48 11.84
C ALA A 74 8.97 -13.49 11.91
N ASP A 75 10.19 -13.02 12.18
CA ASP A 75 11.38 -13.86 12.35
C ASP A 75 11.23 -14.81 13.56
N ALA A 76 10.66 -14.32 14.66
CA ALA A 76 10.37 -15.13 15.85
C ALA A 76 9.32 -16.23 15.57
N LEU A 77 8.27 -15.92 14.81
CA LEU A 77 7.25 -16.89 14.39
C LEU A 77 7.81 -17.95 13.43
N GLU A 78 8.68 -17.55 12.50
CA GLU A 78 9.34 -18.48 11.58
C GLU A 78 10.18 -19.52 12.33
N SER A 79 10.98 -19.08 13.29
CA SER A 79 11.76 -19.96 14.18
C SER A 79 10.86 -20.93 14.95
N LEU A 80 9.71 -20.46 15.44
CA LEU A 80 8.73 -21.28 16.14
C LEU A 80 8.15 -22.38 15.24
N ARG A 81 7.80 -22.03 14.00
CA ARG A 81 7.26 -22.96 13.00
C ARG A 81 8.27 -24.03 12.61
N GLU A 82 9.53 -23.64 12.43
CA GLU A 82 10.60 -24.59 12.11
C GLU A 82 10.76 -25.64 13.23
N ARG A 83 10.70 -25.21 14.50
CA ARG A 83 10.80 -26.10 15.66
C ARG A 83 9.60 -27.04 15.79
N TYR A 84 8.40 -26.56 15.48
CA TYR A 84 7.19 -27.40 15.41
C TYR A 84 7.32 -28.47 14.31
N ALA A 85 7.78 -28.08 13.11
CA ALA A 85 7.99 -29.01 12.01
C ALA A 85 9.06 -30.08 12.32
N ARG A 86 10.07 -29.74 13.13
CA ARG A 86 11.08 -30.68 13.64
C ARG A 86 10.59 -31.54 14.82
N GLY A 87 9.37 -31.30 15.32
CA GLY A 87 8.80 -32.01 16.47
C GLY A 87 9.40 -31.61 17.82
N GLU A 88 10.17 -30.53 17.88
CA GLU A 88 10.78 -30.00 19.10
C GLU A 88 9.81 -29.14 19.94
N LEU A 89 8.65 -28.82 19.38
CA LEU A 89 7.60 -28.03 20.02
C LEU A 89 6.27 -28.76 19.86
N SER A 90 5.55 -28.96 20.97
CA SER A 90 4.19 -29.50 20.91
C SER A 90 3.22 -28.45 20.35
N ASP A 91 2.06 -28.91 19.89
CA ASP A 91 1.00 -28.08 19.34
C ASP A 91 0.52 -27.03 20.35
N GLU A 92 0.25 -27.44 21.59
CA GLU A 92 -0.21 -26.55 22.67
C GLU A 92 0.87 -25.54 23.07
N ALA A 93 2.14 -25.96 23.00
CA ALA A 93 3.25 -25.08 23.27
C ALA A 93 3.45 -24.05 22.16
N PHE A 94 3.20 -24.42 20.90
CA PHE A 94 3.21 -23.51 19.75
C PHE A 94 2.10 -22.47 19.88
N GLU A 95 0.85 -22.90 20.06
CA GLU A 95 -0.31 -22.02 20.17
C GLU A 95 -0.13 -20.96 21.27
N GLN A 96 0.30 -21.37 22.47
CA GLN A 96 0.50 -20.44 23.58
C GLN A 96 1.63 -19.42 23.33
N ARG A 97 2.67 -19.77 22.56
CA ARG A 97 3.74 -18.82 22.23
C ARG A 97 3.33 -17.89 21.08
N VAL A 98 2.60 -18.39 20.08
CA VAL A 98 2.08 -17.56 18.98
C VAL A 98 1.10 -16.51 19.51
N GLU A 99 0.18 -16.91 20.38
CA GLU A 99 -0.79 -15.99 20.99
C GLU A 99 -0.09 -14.86 21.74
N ARG A 100 0.94 -15.17 22.54
CA ARG A 100 1.71 -14.16 23.27
C ARG A 100 2.45 -13.18 22.35
N LEU A 101 3.01 -13.68 21.25
CA LEU A 101 3.73 -12.85 20.27
C LEU A 101 2.77 -11.86 19.60
N LEU A 102 1.59 -12.33 19.18
CA LEU A 102 0.56 -11.49 18.54
C LEU A 102 -0.11 -10.52 19.52
N GLU A 103 -0.30 -10.92 20.78
CA GLU A 103 -0.83 -10.04 21.83
C GLU A 103 0.09 -8.83 22.06
N THR A 104 1.40 -9.04 22.02
CA THR A 104 2.40 -7.97 22.25
C THR A 104 2.39 -6.96 21.10
N GLU A 105 2.39 -7.42 19.85
CA GLU A 105 2.26 -6.57 18.65
C GLU A 105 0.97 -5.73 18.71
N SER A 106 -0.16 -6.36 19.04
CA SER A 106 -1.45 -5.67 19.14
C SER A 106 -1.49 -4.61 20.25
N VAL A 107 -0.80 -4.82 21.38
CA VAL A 107 -0.74 -3.84 22.48
C VAL A 107 0.16 -2.66 22.13
N GLU A 108 1.28 -2.90 21.45
CA GLU A 108 2.17 -1.85 20.96
C GLU A 108 1.48 -0.99 19.89
N ASP A 109 0.78 -1.62 18.94
CA ASP A 109 -0.01 -0.94 17.92
C ASP A 109 -1.12 -0.04 18.52
N ALA A 110 -1.82 -0.54 19.54
CA ALA A 110 -2.87 0.21 20.23
C ALA A 110 -2.32 1.44 20.99
N GLN A 111 -1.15 1.31 21.64
CA GLN A 111 -0.50 2.43 22.33
C GLN A 111 0.00 3.50 21.36
N GLU A 112 0.51 3.10 20.19
CA GLU A 112 0.92 4.03 19.15
C GLU A 112 -0.27 4.85 18.63
N TYR A 113 -1.44 4.20 18.42
CA TYR A 113 -2.66 4.86 17.98
C TYR A 113 -3.15 5.93 18.96
N VAL A 114 -3.15 5.63 20.27
CA VAL A 114 -3.54 6.59 21.32
C VAL A 114 -2.59 7.78 21.36
N THR A 115 -1.27 7.54 21.32
CA THR A 115 -0.25 8.59 21.37
C THR A 115 -0.33 9.55 20.18
N ARG A 116 -0.74 9.04 19.00
CA ARG A 116 -0.89 9.85 17.78
C ARG A 116 -2.18 10.70 17.79
N GLY A 117 -3.24 10.25 18.48
CA GLY A 117 -4.53 10.96 18.56
C GLY A 117 -4.50 12.28 19.33
N ASP A 118 -3.57 12.45 20.27
CA ASP A 118 -3.54 13.63 21.15
C ASP A 118 -2.94 14.89 20.50
N THR A 119 -2.22 14.76 19.37
CA THR A 119 -1.55 15.92 18.73
C THR A 119 -2.49 16.76 17.84
N GLU A 120 -3.65 16.23 17.43
CA GLU A 120 -4.55 16.93 16.50
C GLU A 120 -5.59 17.83 17.19
N THR A 121 -5.98 17.51 18.43
CA THR A 121 -7.03 18.24 19.15
C THR A 121 -6.60 19.65 19.60
N ASP A 122 -5.29 19.89 19.78
CA ASP A 122 -4.77 21.16 20.31
C ASP A 122 -4.82 22.33 19.30
N ARG A 123 -4.83 22.06 17.99
CA ARG A 123 -4.86 23.13 16.96
C ARG A 123 -6.23 23.78 16.77
N ILE A 124 -7.30 23.21 17.32
CA ILE A 124 -8.66 23.72 17.16
C ILE A 124 -9.00 24.75 18.24
N LEU A 125 -8.30 24.73 19.39
CA LEU A 125 -8.60 25.62 20.53
C LEU A 125 -7.89 26.97 20.46
N ASP A 126 -6.93 27.17 19.55
CA ASP A 126 -6.12 28.40 19.46
C ASP A 126 -6.66 29.42 18.42
N ARG A 127 -7.93 29.29 18.00
CA ARG A 127 -8.57 30.15 16.98
C ARG A 127 -9.64 31.12 17.53
N GLU A 128 -9.76 31.31 18.84
CA GLU A 128 -10.66 32.33 19.41
C GLU A 128 -9.95 33.61 19.86
#